data_AF-A0A9E6W192-F1
#
_entry.id   AF-A0A9E6W192-F1
#
_cell.length_a   1.000
_cell.length_b   1.000
_cell.length_c   1.000
_cell.angle_alpha   90.00
_cell.angle_beta   90.00
_cell.angle_gamma   90.00
#
_symmetry.space_group_name_H-M   'P 1'
#
loop_
_entity.id
_entity.type
_entity.pdbx_description
1 polymer ?
#
loop_
_entity_poly.entity_id
_entity_poly.type
_entity_poly.pdbx_seq_one_letter_code
_entity_poly.pdbx_strand_id
1 'polypeptide(L)'
;EWLFAAAIIGYGLGYLCRLPAYHLMGPLLVTAIFQMTGITDVAPPMVLVYMAQLVIGTSIGSRFIGTTFRDIRNMIGLSFVSTFIMVMVATVFGLLFSDMIGVSVPGIILALSPGGLAEMSLVALALGIDVAFVSIMHVIRISLIIAIVPVAHSSIRRFLARRKKRQEQS
;
A
#
# COMPACT_ATOMS: atom_id res chain seq x y z
N GLU A 1 18.87 -4.86 -16.16
CA GLU A 1 19.61 -3.58 -16.25
C GLU A 1 18.84 -2.36 -15.73
N TRP A 2 17.79 -1.89 -16.41
CA TRP A 2 17.12 -0.62 -16.03
C TRP A 2 16.45 -0.61 -14.64
N LEU A 3 15.98 -1.77 -14.16
CA LEU A 3 15.38 -1.91 -12.82
C LEU A 3 16.36 -1.60 -11.70
N PHE A 4 17.60 -2.09 -11.81
CA PHE A 4 18.66 -1.82 -10.82
C PHE A 4 19.07 -0.35 -10.88
N ALA A 5 19.16 0.23 -12.09
CA ALA A 5 19.41 1.66 -12.26
C ALA A 5 18.29 2.50 -11.62
N ALA A 6 17.02 2.18 -11.90
CA ALA A 6 15.86 2.84 -11.30
C ALA A 6 15.82 2.69 -9.78
N ALA A 7 16.21 1.53 -9.24
CA ALA A 7 16.30 1.31 -7.79
C ALA A 7 17.39 2.16 -7.14
N ILE A 8 18.60 2.21 -7.72
CA ILE A 8 19.73 3.00 -7.18
C ILE A 8 19.45 4.50 -7.31
N ILE A 9 19.02 4.95 -8.49
CA ILE A 9 18.67 6.35 -8.77
C ILE A 9 17.50 6.78 -7.88
N GLY A 10 16.46 5.94 -7.78
CA GLY A 10 15.30 6.17 -6.93
C GLY A 10 15.67 6.25 -5.45
N TYR A 11 16.52 5.35 -4.96
CA TYR A 11 17.03 5.41 -3.59
C TYR A 11 17.78 6.73 -3.31
N GLY A 12 18.70 7.11 -4.21
CA GLY A 12 19.48 8.34 -4.07
C GLY A 12 18.64 9.62 -4.12
N LEU A 13 17.74 9.72 -5.10
CA LEU A 13 16.79 10.84 -5.22
C LEU A 13 15.83 10.90 -4.04
N GLY A 14 15.28 9.76 -3.62
CA GLY A 14 14.36 9.68 -2.49
C GLY A 14 15.04 10.12 -1.19
N TYR A 15 16.31 9.74 -1.00
CA TYR A 15 17.12 10.17 0.13
C TYR A 15 17.37 11.69 0.12
N LEU A 16 17.77 12.24 -1.04
CA LEU A 16 18.06 13.66 -1.19
C LEU A 16 16.81 14.54 -0.97
N CYS A 17 15.67 14.11 -1.50
CA CYS A 17 14.38 14.78 -1.34
C CYS A 17 13.74 14.58 0.04
N ARG A 18 14.40 13.86 0.97
CA ARG A 18 13.89 13.54 2.31
C ARG A 18 12.47 12.94 2.29
N LEU A 19 12.20 12.07 1.32
CA LEU A 19 10.89 11.44 1.20
C LEU A 19 10.65 10.44 2.36
N PRO A 20 9.42 10.37 2.87
CA PRO A 20 9.03 9.33 3.81
C PRO A 20 9.18 7.95 3.16
N ALA A 21 9.79 7.00 3.88
CA ALA A 21 10.21 5.70 3.36
C ALA A 21 10.87 5.80 1.95
N TYR A 22 11.91 6.63 1.84
CA TYR A 22 12.67 6.88 0.62
C TYR A 22 13.09 5.62 -0.16
N HIS A 23 13.30 4.50 0.54
CA HIS A 23 13.64 3.20 -0.05
C HIS A 23 12.49 2.56 -0.85
N LEU A 24 11.23 2.94 -0.61
CA LEU A 24 10.07 2.51 -1.38
C LEU A 24 9.57 3.60 -2.34
N MET A 25 9.35 4.82 -1.84
CA MET A 25 8.82 5.92 -2.67
C MET A 25 9.78 6.32 -3.78
N GLY A 26 11.10 6.32 -3.50
CA GLY A 26 12.12 6.70 -4.47
C GLY A 26 12.11 5.81 -5.71
N PRO A 27 12.33 4.48 -5.57
CA PRO A 27 12.23 3.55 -6.69
C PRO A 27 10.86 3.58 -7.37
N LEU A 28 9.77 3.66 -6.61
CA LEU A 28 8.41 3.70 -7.17
C LEU A 28 8.21 4.90 -8.10
N LEU A 29 8.60 6.11 -7.67
CA LEU A 29 8.50 7.33 -8.48
C LEU A 29 9.38 7.27 -9.73
N VAL A 30 10.63 6.82 -9.59
CA VAL A 30 11.54 6.72 -10.74
C VAL A 30 11.04 5.67 -11.74
N THR A 31 10.54 4.53 -11.28
CA THR A 31 9.95 3.52 -12.18
C THR A 31 8.70 4.03 -12.88
N ALA A 32 7.86 4.81 -12.20
CA ALA A 32 6.68 5.43 -12.81
C ALA A 32 7.08 6.45 -13.90
N ILE A 33 8.07 7.31 -13.62
CA ILE A 33 8.59 8.28 -14.61
C ILE A 33 9.17 7.54 -15.82
N PHE A 34 10.00 6.51 -15.60
CA PHE A 34 10.61 5.74 -16.70
C PHE A 34 9.56 5.09 -17.60
N GLN A 35 8.51 4.50 -17.01
CA GLN A 35 7.38 3.95 -17.77
C GLN A 35 6.61 5.03 -18.54
N MET A 36 6.34 6.19 -17.92
CA MET A 36 5.66 7.30 -18.61
C MET A 36 6.46 7.88 -19.78
N THR A 37 7.79 7.88 -19.67
CA THR A 37 8.68 8.37 -20.75
C THR A 37 8.86 7.38 -21.90
N GLY A 38 8.32 6.16 -21.80
CA GLY A 38 8.46 5.12 -22.82
C GLY A 38 9.89 4.59 -22.97
N ILE A 39 10.79 4.93 -22.05
CA ILE A 39 12.21 4.51 -22.10
C ILE A 39 12.32 3.00 -21.80
N THR A 40 11.34 2.43 -21.09
CA THR A 40 11.36 1.02 -20.66
C THR A 40 9.94 0.43 -20.56
N ASP A 41 9.61 -0.52 -21.43
CA ASP A 41 8.33 -1.27 -21.46
C ASP A 41 8.43 -2.68 -20.84
N VAL A 42 9.60 -3.08 -20.35
CA VAL A 42 9.82 -4.49 -19.98
C VAL A 42 9.46 -4.73 -18.52
N ALA A 43 8.32 -5.35 -18.25
CA ALA A 43 7.94 -5.79 -16.90
C ALA A 43 9.10 -6.50 -16.17
N PRO A 44 9.25 -6.32 -14.84
CA PRO A 44 10.33 -6.96 -14.10
C PRO A 44 10.26 -8.48 -14.24
N PRO A 45 11.43 -9.18 -14.35
CA PRO A 45 11.45 -10.63 -14.44
C PRO A 45 10.68 -11.25 -13.26
N MET A 46 9.75 -12.16 -13.54
CA MET A 46 8.91 -12.77 -12.50
C MET A 46 9.71 -13.43 -11.39
N VAL A 47 10.87 -14.00 -11.71
CA VAL A 47 11.81 -14.55 -10.71
C VAL A 47 12.19 -13.50 -9.66
N LEU A 48 12.46 -12.27 -10.07
CA LEU A 48 12.80 -11.18 -9.14
C LEU A 48 11.60 -10.79 -8.27
N VAL A 49 10.40 -10.77 -8.85
CA VAL A 49 9.15 -10.49 -8.12
C VAL A 49 8.89 -11.57 -7.07
N TYR A 50 9.03 -12.85 -7.42
CA TYR A 50 8.86 -13.96 -6.48
C TYR A 50 9.89 -13.93 -5.34
N MET A 51 11.16 -13.63 -5.66
CA MET A 51 12.20 -13.49 -4.63
C MET A 51 11.89 -12.32 -3.69
N ALA A 52 11.45 -11.18 -4.23
CA ALA A 52 11.03 -10.04 -3.41
C ALA A 52 9.82 -10.38 -2.53
N GLN A 53 8.82 -11.08 -3.06
CA GLN A 53 7.65 -11.54 -2.31
C GLN A 53 8.03 -12.52 -1.20
N LEU A 54 8.98 -13.43 -1.43
CA LEU A 54 9.50 -14.32 -0.40
C LEU A 54 10.19 -13.53 0.72
N VAL A 55 11.08 -12.60 0.38
CA VAL A 55 11.79 -11.77 1.38
C VAL A 55 10.81 -10.93 2.20
N ILE A 56 9.87 -10.24 1.54
CA ILE A 56 8.86 -9.42 2.22
C ILE A 56 7.95 -10.30 3.07
N GLY A 57 7.50 -11.45 2.55
CA GLY A 57 6.67 -12.41 3.25
C GLY A 57 7.34 -12.97 4.50
N THR A 58 8.59 -13.42 4.40
CA THR A 58 9.37 -13.90 5.55
C THR A 58 9.64 -12.78 6.56
N SER A 59 9.95 -11.56 6.10
CA SER A 59 10.17 -10.40 6.99
C SER A 59 8.90 -9.98 7.72
N ILE A 60 7.72 -10.05 7.09
CA ILE A 60 6.44 -9.81 7.76
C ILE A 60 6.13 -10.96 8.73
N GLY A 61 6.37 -12.20 8.31
CA GLY A 61 6.18 -13.40 9.13
C GLY A 61 7.04 -13.43 10.39
N SER A 62 8.29 -12.97 10.32
CA SER A 62 9.19 -12.89 11.47
C SER A 62 8.71 -11.91 12.54
N ARG A 63 7.79 -10.99 12.21
CA ARG A 63 7.17 -10.08 13.20
C ARG A 63 6.25 -10.80 14.18
N PHE A 64 5.90 -12.06 13.90
CA PHE A 64 5.11 -12.92 14.79
C PHE A 64 5.98 -13.81 15.70
N ILE A 65 7.31 -13.66 15.66
CA ILE A 65 8.20 -14.39 16.58
C ILE A 65 7.91 -13.93 18.02
N GLY A 66 7.59 -14.87 18.90
CA GLY A 66 7.29 -14.60 20.30
C GLY A 66 5.84 -14.19 20.60
N THR A 67 4.97 -14.06 19.59
CA THR A 67 3.53 -13.86 19.84
C THR A 67 2.86 -15.17 20.26
N THR A 68 2.00 -15.10 21.28
CA THR A 68 1.26 -16.29 21.72
C THR A 68 0.14 -16.63 20.74
N PHE A 69 -0.30 -17.89 20.73
CA PHE A 69 -1.44 -18.31 19.90
C PHE A 69 -2.73 -17.52 20.21
N ARG A 70 -2.90 -17.09 21.47
CA ARG A 70 -4.03 -16.25 21.90
C ARG A 70 -3.97 -14.86 21.28
N ASP A 71 -2.78 -14.26 21.23
CA ASP A 71 -2.58 -12.94 20.59
C ASP A 71 -2.84 -13.03 19.09
N ILE A 72 -2.32 -14.07 18.43
CA ILE A 72 -2.57 -14.32 17.00
C ILE A 72 -4.07 -14.46 16.73
N ARG A 73 -4.80 -15.26 17.52
CA ARG A 73 -6.25 -15.41 17.37
C ARG A 73 -6.99 -14.08 17.53
N ASN A 74 -6.62 -13.29 18.54
CA ASN A 74 -7.23 -11.98 18.76
C ASN A 74 -6.92 -11.01 17.61
N MET A 75 -5.68 -11.00 17.11
CA MET A 75 -5.24 -10.21 15.96
C MET A 75 -6.01 -10.59 14.68
N ILE A 76 -6.19 -11.89 14.43
CA ILE A 76 -6.98 -12.39 13.30
C ILE A 76 -8.43 -11.93 13.42
N GLY A 77 -9.05 -12.07 14.61
CA GLY A 77 -10.42 -11.61 14.84
C GLY A 77 -10.58 -10.11 14.57
N LEU A 78 -9.66 -9.29 15.07
CA LEU A 78 -9.67 -7.85 14.85
C LEU A 78 -9.45 -7.49 13.36
N SER A 79 -8.54 -8.20 12.69
CA SER A 79 -8.24 -8.02 11.27
C SER A 79 -9.42 -8.41 10.38
N PHE A 80 -10.15 -9.47 10.76
CA PHE A 80 -11.35 -9.90 10.05
C PHE A 80 -12.46 -8.86 10.13
N VAL A 81 -12.75 -8.35 11.34
CA VAL A 81 -13.73 -7.28 11.53
C VAL A 81 -13.33 -6.02 10.75
N SER A 82 -12.06 -5.62 10.82
CA SER A 82 -11.56 -4.45 10.07
C SER A 82 -11.70 -4.63 8.55
N THR A 83 -11.34 -5.82 8.04
CA THR A 83 -11.46 -6.14 6.61
C THR A 83 -12.92 -6.13 6.18
N PHE A 84 -13.80 -6.73 6.98
CA PHE A 84 -15.24 -6.78 6.70
C PHE A 84 -15.84 -5.37 6.62
N ILE A 85 -15.52 -4.49 7.58
CA ILE A 85 -15.97 -3.09 7.55
C ILE A 85 -15.45 -2.39 6.30
N MET A 86 -14.18 -2.60 5.94
CA MET A 86 -13.58 -1.96 4.76
C MET A 86 -14.23 -2.42 3.45
N VAL A 87 -14.54 -3.72 3.33
CA VAL A 87 -15.28 -4.26 2.17
C VAL A 87 -16.71 -3.74 2.11
N MET A 88 -17.39 -3.62 3.26
CA MET A 88 -18.73 -3.01 3.32
C MET A 88 -18.70 -1.55 2.86
N VAL A 89 -17.74 -0.76 3.34
CA VAL A 89 -17.56 0.63 2.89
C VAL A 89 -17.23 0.69 1.39
N ALA A 90 -16.32 -0.17 0.91
CA ALA A 90 -16.00 -0.26 -0.51
C ALA A 90 -17.24 -0.61 -1.37
N THR A 91 -18.12 -1.47 -0.87
CA THR A 91 -19.38 -1.85 -1.53
C THR A 91 -20.35 -0.69 -1.59
N VAL A 92 -20.54 0.02 -0.47
CA VAL A 92 -21.37 1.23 -0.44
C VAL A 92 -20.84 2.28 -1.43
N PHE A 93 -19.53 2.51 -1.46
CA PHE A 93 -18.93 3.43 -2.43
C PHE A 93 -19.10 2.95 -3.88
N GLY A 94 -18.93 1.65 -4.15
CA GLY A 94 -19.17 1.07 -5.46
C GLY A 94 -20.60 1.31 -5.93
N LEU A 95 -21.60 1.07 -5.07
CA LEU A 95 -23.01 1.27 -5.40
C LEU A 95 -23.38 2.74 -5.59
N LEU A 96 -22.77 3.66 -4.85
CA LEU A 96 -23.07 5.10 -4.93
C LEU A 96 -22.37 5.80 -6.10
N PHE A 97 -21.15 5.39 -6.44
CA PHE A 97 -20.27 6.14 -7.35
C PHE A 97 -19.95 5.42 -8.67
N SER A 98 -20.37 4.16 -8.87
CA SER A 98 -20.15 3.40 -10.12
C SER A 98 -20.55 4.20 -11.36
N ASP A 99 -21.77 4.75 -11.36
CA ASP A 99 -22.30 5.47 -12.52
C ASP A 99 -21.61 6.82 -12.74
N MET A 100 -21.16 7.48 -11.66
CA MET A 100 -20.44 8.75 -11.75
C MET A 100 -19.02 8.59 -12.29
N ILE A 101 -18.36 7.48 -11.93
CA ILE A 101 -16.95 7.22 -12.30
C ILE A 101 -16.88 6.49 -13.65
N GLY A 102 -17.96 5.83 -14.09
CA GLY A 102 -17.97 5.02 -15.31
C GLY A 102 -17.21 3.70 -15.17
N VAL A 103 -17.04 3.21 -13.94
CA VAL A 103 -16.36 1.94 -13.62
C VAL A 103 -17.35 1.02 -12.92
N SER A 104 -17.31 -0.27 -13.25
CA SER A 104 -18.23 -1.25 -12.67
C SER A 104 -18.14 -1.31 -11.14
N VAL A 105 -19.27 -1.60 -10.49
CA VAL A 105 -19.34 -1.78 -9.02
C VAL A 105 -18.25 -2.73 -8.51
N PRO A 106 -18.02 -3.93 -9.10
CA PRO A 106 -16.94 -4.81 -8.68
C PRO A 106 -15.55 -4.19 -8.86
N GLY A 107 -15.35 -3.33 -9.87
CA GLY A 107 -14.09 -2.63 -10.09
C GLY A 107 -13.77 -1.61 -8.99
N ILE A 108 -14.78 -0.85 -8.54
CA ILE A 108 -14.62 0.07 -7.40
C ILE A 108 -14.41 -0.71 -6.10
N ILE A 109 -15.15 -1.81 -5.90
CA ILE A 109 -14.98 -2.67 -4.72
C ILE A 109 -13.56 -3.21 -4.67
N LEU A 110 -13.05 -3.78 -5.76
CA LEU A 110 -11.68 -4.30 -5.82
C LEU A 110 -10.64 -3.20 -5.61
N ALA A 111 -10.81 -2.04 -6.23
CA ALA A 111 -9.88 -0.92 -6.08
C ALA A 111 -9.80 -0.39 -4.64
N LEU A 112 -10.92 -0.38 -3.91
CA LEU A 112 -10.99 0.08 -2.52
C LEU A 112 -10.71 -1.00 -1.49
N SER A 113 -10.88 -2.28 -1.83
CA SER A 113 -10.71 -3.42 -0.93
C SER A 113 -9.26 -3.54 -0.44
N PRO A 114 -9.02 -3.91 0.84
CA PRO A 114 -7.68 -4.19 1.31
C PRO A 114 -7.16 -5.48 0.65
N GLY A 115 -5.89 -5.51 0.28
CA GLY A 115 -5.27 -6.66 -0.37
C GLY A 115 -3.92 -6.36 -1.00
N GLY A 116 -3.26 -7.41 -1.49
CA GLY A 116 -2.05 -7.27 -2.28
C GLY A 116 -2.35 -6.76 -3.69
N LEU A 117 -1.53 -5.84 -4.21
CA LEU A 117 -1.66 -5.33 -5.58
C LEU A 117 -1.71 -6.47 -6.61
N ALA A 118 -0.82 -7.46 -6.46
CA ALA A 118 -0.74 -8.61 -7.37
C ALA A 118 -2.03 -9.47 -7.34
N GLU A 119 -2.56 -9.75 -6.16
CA GLU A 119 -3.77 -10.57 -5.99
C GLU A 119 -5.00 -9.84 -6.55
N MET A 120 -5.17 -8.56 -6.21
CA MET A 120 -6.32 -7.78 -6.66
C MET A 120 -6.28 -7.52 -8.17
N SER A 121 -5.07 -7.36 -8.75
CA SER A 121 -4.89 -7.25 -10.20
C SER A 121 -5.24 -8.56 -10.91
N LEU A 122 -4.91 -9.71 -10.33
CA LEU A 122 -5.25 -11.02 -10.87
C LEU A 122 -6.77 -11.27 -10.82
N VAL A 123 -7.42 -10.89 -9.71
CA VAL A 123 -8.89 -10.98 -9.57
C VAL A 123 -9.58 -10.04 -10.56
N ALA A 124 -9.07 -8.81 -10.72
CA ALA A 124 -9.59 -7.86 -11.71
C ALA A 124 -9.49 -8.44 -13.13
N LEU A 125 -8.34 -9.01 -13.49
CA LEU A 125 -8.14 -9.68 -14.78
C LEU A 125 -9.13 -10.84 -14.97
N ALA A 126 -9.30 -11.68 -13.94
CA ALA A 126 -10.22 -12.82 -13.99
C ALA A 126 -11.70 -12.41 -14.15
N LEU A 127 -12.07 -11.23 -13.64
CA LEU A 127 -13.42 -10.67 -13.74
C LEU A 127 -13.62 -9.76 -14.96
N GLY A 128 -12.60 -9.60 -15.82
CA GLY A 128 -12.67 -8.73 -16.99
C GLY A 128 -12.75 -7.23 -16.64
N ILE A 129 -12.26 -6.86 -15.45
CA ILE A 129 -12.20 -5.47 -14.96
C ILE A 129 -10.88 -4.86 -15.40
N ASP A 130 -10.87 -3.54 -15.64
CA ASP A 130 -9.64 -2.82 -15.99
C ASP A 130 -8.59 -2.95 -14.87
N VAL A 131 -7.54 -3.72 -15.17
CA VAL A 131 -6.40 -3.97 -14.28
C VAL A 131 -5.60 -2.70 -14.05
N ALA A 132 -5.55 -1.79 -15.03
CA ALA A 132 -4.83 -0.53 -14.90
C ALA A 132 -5.48 0.35 -13.83
N PHE A 133 -6.81 0.51 -13.88
CA PHE A 133 -7.57 1.24 -12.85
C PHE A 133 -7.30 0.70 -11.43
N VAL A 134 -7.43 -0.62 -11.23
CA VAL A 134 -7.24 -1.26 -9.92
C VAL A 134 -5.80 -1.10 -9.42
N SER A 135 -4.82 -1.27 -10.32
CA SER A 135 -3.39 -1.14 -10.01
C SER A 135 -3.03 0.28 -9.59
N ILE A 136 -3.49 1.28 -10.34
CA ILE A 136 -3.22 2.70 -10.05
C ILE A 136 -3.79 3.08 -8.68
N MET A 137 -5.03 2.68 -8.39
CA MET A 137 -5.64 2.93 -7.07
C MET A 137 -4.84 2.31 -5.93
N HIS A 138 -4.31 1.09 -6.11
CA HIS A 138 -3.45 0.43 -5.12
C HIS A 138 -2.11 1.13 -4.95
N VAL A 139 -1.47 1.57 -6.03
CA VAL A 139 -0.21 2.33 -6.00
C VAL A 139 -0.40 3.67 -5.30
N ILE A 140 -1.47 4.40 -5.63
CA ILE A 140 -1.84 5.64 -4.96
C ILE A 140 -2.05 5.39 -3.47
N ARG A 141 -2.81 4.35 -3.10
CA ARG A 141 -3.04 3.97 -1.69
C ARG A 141 -1.75 3.75 -0.93
N ILE A 142 -0.84 2.93 -1.46
CA ILE A 142 0.46 2.65 -0.82
C ILE A 142 1.28 3.94 -0.68
N SER A 143 1.31 4.76 -1.73
CA SER A 143 2.05 6.03 -1.73
C SER A 143 1.49 7.01 -0.68
N LEU A 144 0.16 7.12 -0.58
CA LEU A 144 -0.50 7.95 0.43
C LEU A 144 -0.24 7.44 1.85
N ILE A 145 -0.31 6.13 2.09
CA ILE A 145 -0.01 5.54 3.40
C ILE A 145 1.43 5.87 3.79
N ILE A 146 2.39 5.68 2.89
CA ILE A 146 3.81 5.98 3.15
C ILE A 146 4.01 7.47 3.44
N ALA A 147 3.34 8.35 2.70
CA ALA A 147 3.47 9.80 2.89
C ALA A 147 2.81 10.29 4.19
N ILE A 148 1.59 9.82 4.48
CA ILE A 148 0.74 10.35 5.55
C ILE A 148 1.09 9.73 6.90
N VAL A 149 1.39 8.42 6.98
CA VAL A 149 1.60 7.73 8.27
C VAL A 149 2.70 8.36 9.14
N PRO A 150 3.90 8.68 8.62
CA PRO A 150 4.95 9.32 9.43
C PRO A 150 4.52 10.70 9.95
N VAL A 151 3.84 11.48 9.10
CA VAL A 151 3.34 12.82 9.44
C VAL A 151 2.25 12.73 10.52
N ALA A 152 1.30 11.81 10.34
CA ALA A 152 0.22 11.54 11.29
C ALA A 152 0.78 11.06 12.64
N HIS A 153 1.70 10.10 12.64
CA HIS A 153 2.33 9.59 13.86
C HIS A 153 3.10 10.69 14.61
N SER A 154 3.83 11.55 13.88
CA SER A 154 4.54 12.68 14.51
C SER A 154 3.58 13.70 15.14
N SER A 155 2.44 13.98 14.49
CA SER A 155 1.42 14.92 14.96
C SER A 155 0.66 14.37 16.16
N ILE A 156 0.28 13.09 16.12
CA ILE A 156 -0.41 12.41 17.23
C ILE A 156 0.48 12.37 18.47
N ARG A 157 1.78 12.04 18.33
CA ARG A 157 2.72 12.08 19.48
C ARG A 157 2.84 13.47 20.08
N ARG A 158 2.96 14.51 19.23
CA ARG A 158 3.02 15.91 19.70
C ARG A 158 1.73 16.29 20.45
N PHE A 159 0.57 15.86 19.98
CA PHE A 159 -0.71 16.13 20.64
C PHE A 159 -0.85 15.42 21.99
N LEU A 160 -0.48 14.13 22.06
CA LEU A 160 -0.52 13.36 23.31
C LEU A 160 0.49 13.89 24.34
N ALA A 161 1.69 14.28 23.91
CA ALA A 161 2.69 14.89 24.80
C ALA A 161 2.21 16.24 25.37
N ARG A 162 1.47 17.04 24.60
CA ARG A 162 0.86 18.30 25.07
C ARG A 162 -0.26 18.06 26.09
N ARG A 163 -1.06 17.00 25.93
CA ARG A 163 -2.11 16.65 26.90
C ARG A 163 -1.53 16.18 28.23
N LYS A 164 -0.46 15.38 28.21
CA LYS A 164 0.20 14.89 29.44
C LYS A 164 0.77 16.05 30.28
N LYS A 165 1.43 17.03 29.64
CA LYS A 165 1.93 18.24 30.33
C LYS A 165 0.83 19.11 30.96
N ARG A 166 -0.37 19.16 30.35
CA ARG A 166 -1.52 19.90 30.92
C ARG A 166 -2.13 19.20 32.13
N GLN A 167 -2.05 17.87 32.21
CA GLN A 167 -2.54 17.11 33.37
C GLN A 167 -1.55 17.12 34.55
N GLU A 168 -0.24 17.26 34.29
CA GLU A 168 0.77 17.39 35.36
C GLU A 168 0.83 18.81 35.98
N GLN A 169 0.11 19.79 35.41
CA GLN A 169 0.05 21.19 35.89
C GLN A 169 -1.29 21.57 36.56
N SER A 170 -2.26 20.66 36.65
CA SER A 170 -3.52 20.81 37.42
C SER A 170 -3.51 19.91 38.63
#